data_AF-A0A839NUP0-F1
#
_entry.id   AF-A0A839NUP0-F1
#
_cell.length_a   1.000
_cell.length_b   1.000
_cell.length_c   1.000
_cell.angle_alpha   90.00
_cell.angle_beta   90.00
_cell.angle_gamma   90.00
#
_symmetry.space_group_name_H-M   'P 1'
#
loop_
_entity.id
_entity.type
_entity.pdbx_description
1 polymer ?
#
loop_
_entity_poly.entity_id
_entity_poly.type
_entity_poly.pdbx_seq_one_letter_code
_entity_poly.pdbx_strand_id
1 'polypeptide(L)'
;MSPPEAPVSEDDRRIRALILAELDRRGARPVARRTLALIAEGFVEPADGVPGYRIVDRTGAVRLRGEAGTGVPLTLHDLVEELREQHAPLFLPPAPEPEPEPARDTIADVRKAGARFVETQSALARSLANSSAERSRALANAASETVEGWRSRLAERLKARPRPAPVGTSVDPAEPTPNAAERVAEARARVEEGWRRVAGGIQPRQTATRLRDLTEDALAAGSRRPVALMALGALAGAGLVAALSLSGRETEDTGRPAQQTAETQPQQTAPPDSPPASGRASGEDAAPDASAEMPPAETERPPEPEAPRKGANAVVGVPEVIDTATLRVGGKVVRLFGVEWVRGGQADELSKYLRKRSVTCQPAPGSSAYICTVEGRDLSEVVLFNGGGRASSEATPDLAAAEDHARTERLGVWKR
;
A
#
# COMPACT_ATOMS: atom_id res chain seq x y z
N MET A 1 19.47 -7.94 54.34
CA MET A 1 20.10 -7.06 53.33
C MET A 1 20.39 -7.94 52.13
N SER A 2 19.52 -7.94 51.12
CA SER A 2 19.78 -8.73 49.91
C SER A 2 20.91 -8.07 49.13
N PRO A 3 21.86 -8.83 48.57
CA PRO A 3 22.87 -8.24 47.70
C PRO A 3 22.19 -7.59 46.48
N PRO A 4 22.73 -6.48 45.94
CA PRO A 4 22.20 -5.89 44.73
C PRO A 4 22.33 -6.90 43.58
N GLU A 5 21.22 -7.15 42.88
CA GLU A 5 21.16 -8.02 41.72
C GLU A 5 22.06 -7.45 40.63
N ALA A 6 23.14 -8.15 40.28
CA ALA A 6 24.12 -7.65 39.31
C ALA A 6 23.44 -7.44 37.94
N PRO A 7 23.79 -6.36 37.21
CA PRO A 7 23.19 -6.10 35.91
C PRO A 7 23.51 -7.24 34.94
N VAL A 8 22.45 -7.90 34.46
CA VAL A 8 22.53 -8.98 33.47
C VAL A 8 23.34 -8.54 32.25
N SER A 9 24.30 -9.36 31.81
CA SER A 9 25.23 -8.99 30.74
C SER A 9 24.50 -8.69 29.43
N GLU A 10 25.14 -7.93 28.55
CA GLU A 10 24.65 -7.76 27.18
C GLU A 10 24.63 -9.10 26.43
N ASP A 11 25.60 -9.97 26.68
CA ASP A 11 25.64 -11.32 26.13
C ASP A 11 24.51 -12.20 26.64
N ASP A 12 24.21 -12.18 27.95
CA ASP A 12 23.08 -12.93 28.51
C ASP A 12 21.74 -12.49 27.89
N ARG A 13 21.57 -11.17 27.66
CA ARG A 13 20.39 -10.61 26.99
C ARG A 13 20.31 -11.05 25.52
N ARG A 14 21.44 -11.07 24.81
CA ARG A 14 21.58 -11.55 23.43
C ARG A 14 21.27 -13.04 23.33
N ILE A 15 21.84 -13.87 24.20
CA ILE A 15 21.62 -15.32 24.29
C ILE A 15 20.15 -15.63 24.60
N ARG A 16 19.55 -14.96 25.60
CA ARG A 16 18.12 -15.08 25.91
C ARG A 16 17.24 -14.77 24.71
N ALA A 17 17.57 -13.74 23.92
CA ALA A 17 16.82 -13.42 22.70
C ALA A 17 16.94 -14.52 21.63
N LEU A 18 18.12 -15.11 21.44
CA LEU A 18 18.33 -16.24 20.54
C LEU A 18 17.54 -17.49 20.98
N ILE A 19 17.58 -17.83 22.27
CA ILE A 19 16.81 -18.93 22.90
C ILE A 19 15.32 -18.75 22.63
N LEU A 20 14.78 -17.57 22.93
CA LEU A 20 13.36 -17.27 22.72
C LEU A 20 12.96 -17.34 21.24
N ALA A 21 13.85 -16.96 20.32
CA ALA A 21 13.59 -17.03 18.89
C ALA A 21 13.60 -18.47 18.34
N GLU A 22 14.46 -19.37 18.85
CA GLU A 22 14.42 -20.79 18.49
C GLU A 22 13.19 -21.50 19.07
N LEU A 23 12.82 -21.19 20.32
CA LEU A 23 11.60 -21.70 20.93
C LEU A 23 10.34 -21.31 20.14
N ASP A 24 10.27 -20.07 19.66
CA ASP A 24 9.18 -19.62 18.78
C ASP A 24 9.20 -20.37 17.44
N ARG A 25 10.37 -20.50 16.79
CA ARG A 25 10.52 -21.27 15.53
C ARG A 25 10.07 -22.73 15.67
N ARG A 26 10.30 -23.35 16.84
CA ARG A 26 9.89 -24.74 17.13
C ARG A 26 8.48 -24.88 17.71
N GLY A 27 7.71 -23.79 17.78
CA GLY A 27 6.30 -23.83 18.19
C GLY A 27 6.08 -24.03 19.69
N ALA A 28 6.95 -23.51 20.54
CA ALA A 28 6.73 -23.50 21.99
C ALA A 28 5.41 -22.79 22.35
N ARG A 29 4.61 -23.36 23.26
CA ARG A 29 3.34 -22.75 23.67
C ARG A 29 3.60 -21.43 24.41
N PRO A 30 2.80 -20.36 24.19
CA PRO A 30 3.02 -19.06 24.83
C PRO A 30 3.16 -19.11 26.35
N VAL A 31 2.36 -19.97 27.02
CA VAL A 31 2.40 -20.18 28.48
C VAL A 31 3.66 -20.92 28.97
N ALA A 32 4.28 -21.75 28.13
CA ALA A 32 5.46 -22.53 28.46
C ALA A 32 6.77 -21.83 28.06
N ARG A 33 6.70 -20.86 27.14
CA ARG A 33 7.85 -20.13 26.57
C ARG A 33 8.83 -19.61 27.61
N ARG A 34 8.35 -18.98 28.70
CA ARG A 34 9.24 -18.44 29.74
C ARG A 34 9.94 -19.56 30.54
N THR A 35 9.23 -20.64 30.86
CA THR A 35 9.77 -21.79 31.57
C THR A 35 10.81 -22.54 30.73
N LEU A 36 10.51 -22.80 29.46
CA LEU A 36 11.44 -23.43 28.51
C LEU A 36 12.70 -22.58 28.30
N ALA A 37 12.57 -21.25 28.22
CA ALA A 37 13.72 -20.36 28.13
C ALA A 37 14.62 -20.43 29.39
N LEU A 38 14.05 -20.47 30.59
CA LEU A 38 14.82 -20.62 31.84
C LEU A 38 15.53 -21.98 31.93
N ILE A 39 14.91 -23.06 31.43
CA ILE A 39 15.55 -24.38 31.35
C ILE A 39 16.72 -24.32 30.35
N ALA A 40 16.51 -23.76 29.15
CA ALA A 40 17.54 -23.65 28.13
C ALA A 40 18.70 -22.73 28.55
N GLU A 41 18.44 -21.62 29.24
CA GLU A 41 19.47 -20.73 29.82
C GLU A 41 20.43 -21.50 30.76
N GLY A 42 19.94 -22.52 31.47
CA GLY A 42 20.78 -23.39 32.33
C GLY A 42 21.73 -24.35 31.59
N PHE A 43 21.67 -24.40 30.26
CA PHE A 43 22.55 -25.22 29.40
C PHE A 43 23.33 -24.39 28.38
N VAL A 44 23.23 -23.05 28.39
CA VAL A 44 23.88 -22.18 27.40
C VAL A 44 24.78 -21.17 28.08
N GLU A 45 26.07 -21.23 27.78
CA GLU A 45 27.07 -20.26 28.26
C GLU A 45 27.50 -19.31 27.14
N PRO A 46 27.85 -18.05 27.46
CA PRO A 46 28.56 -17.18 26.52
C PRO A 46 29.92 -17.78 26.15
N ALA A 47 30.32 -17.60 24.90
CA ALA A 47 31.58 -18.11 24.38
C ALA A 47 32.12 -17.18 23.29
N ASP A 48 33.45 -17.07 23.19
CA ASP A 48 34.10 -16.30 22.14
C ASP A 48 33.92 -16.92 20.74
N GLY A 49 33.88 -16.06 19.73
CA GLY A 49 33.68 -16.45 18.33
C GLY A 49 32.22 -16.51 17.90
N VAL A 50 31.95 -17.22 16.80
CA VAL A 50 30.60 -17.40 16.22
C VAL A 50 30.12 -18.81 16.61
N PRO A 51 28.93 -18.99 17.22
CA PRO A 51 27.80 -18.05 17.26
C PRO A 51 27.75 -17.11 18.50
N GLY A 52 28.77 -17.08 19.34
CA GLY A 52 28.81 -16.26 20.56
C GLY A 52 28.27 -16.96 21.81
N TYR A 53 27.98 -18.25 21.72
CA TYR A 53 27.53 -19.11 22.81
C TYR A 53 27.97 -20.55 22.58
N ARG A 54 28.02 -21.34 23.66
CA ARG A 54 28.26 -22.79 23.64
C ARG A 54 27.23 -23.49 24.51
N ILE A 55 26.90 -24.73 24.16
CA ILE A 55 25.96 -25.55 24.95
C ILE A 55 26.75 -26.46 25.87
N VAL A 56 26.46 -26.40 27.16
CA VAL A 56 27.14 -27.16 28.21
C VAL A 56 26.21 -28.16 28.87
N ASP A 57 26.78 -29.14 29.54
CA ASP A 57 26.06 -30.03 30.46
C ASP A 57 26.06 -29.49 31.89
N ARG A 58 25.54 -30.28 32.83
CA ARG A 58 25.47 -29.93 34.26
C ARG A 58 26.84 -29.79 34.95
N THR A 59 27.93 -30.15 34.27
CA THR A 59 29.32 -30.04 34.76
C THR A 59 30.07 -28.87 34.11
N GLY A 60 29.44 -28.15 33.18
CA GLY A 60 30.08 -27.09 32.38
C GLY A 60 30.86 -27.62 31.16
N ALA A 61 30.82 -28.93 30.88
CA ALA A 61 31.47 -29.50 29.71
C ALA A 61 30.65 -29.26 28.44
N VAL A 62 31.31 -28.89 27.34
CA VAL A 62 30.63 -28.61 26.06
C VAL A 62 29.99 -29.89 25.53
N ARG A 63 28.69 -29.83 25.27
CA ARG A 63 27.92 -30.95 24.71
C ARG A 63 28.23 -31.10 23.22
N LEU A 64 28.46 -32.33 22.79
CA LEU A 64 28.74 -32.69 21.40
C LEU A 64 27.65 -33.64 20.88
N ARG A 65 27.33 -33.55 19.59
CA ARG A 65 26.44 -34.45 18.86
C ARG A 65 27.26 -35.55 18.18
N GLY A 66 27.03 -36.80 18.56
CA GLY A 66 27.73 -37.98 18.02
C GLY A 66 28.39 -38.81 19.12
N GLU A 67 29.21 -39.78 18.72
CA GLU A 67 29.99 -40.57 19.68
C GLU A 67 31.10 -39.72 20.34
N ALA A 68 31.45 -40.09 21.57
CA ALA A 68 32.33 -39.30 22.43
C ALA A 68 33.74 -39.15 21.82
N GLY A 69 34.11 -37.91 21.49
CA GLY A 69 35.45 -37.53 21.02
C GLY A 69 35.52 -36.98 19.58
N THR A 70 34.50 -37.20 18.75
CA THR A 70 34.47 -36.72 17.34
C THR A 70 33.20 -35.93 16.99
N GLY A 71 32.31 -35.70 17.96
CA GLY A 71 31.03 -35.03 17.74
C GLY A 71 31.13 -33.53 17.44
N VAL A 72 30.14 -33.04 16.68
CA VAL A 72 29.97 -31.60 16.38
C VAL A 72 29.38 -30.89 17.61
N PRO A 73 29.82 -29.67 17.99
CA PRO A 73 29.21 -28.93 19.10
C PRO A 73 27.69 -28.82 18.99
N LEU A 74 26.98 -29.06 20.09
CA LEU A 74 25.53 -28.98 20.13
C LEU A 74 25.06 -27.55 19.84
N THR A 75 24.09 -27.39 18.94
CA THR A 75 23.54 -26.08 18.57
C THR A 75 22.26 -25.79 19.34
N LEU A 76 21.84 -24.51 19.42
CA LEU A 76 20.61 -24.13 20.11
C LEU A 76 19.37 -24.84 19.54
N HIS A 77 19.38 -25.10 18.24
CA HIS A 77 18.38 -25.88 17.53
C HIS A 77 18.23 -27.30 18.09
N ASP A 78 19.36 -27.96 18.39
CA ASP A 78 19.40 -29.33 18.92
C ASP A 78 18.93 -29.37 20.37
N LEU A 79 19.36 -28.40 21.19
CA LEU A 79 18.88 -28.28 22.57
C LEU A 79 17.37 -28.08 22.63
N VAL A 80 16.79 -27.28 21.71
CA VAL A 80 15.33 -27.12 21.64
C VAL A 80 14.63 -28.38 21.13
N GLU A 81 15.26 -29.18 20.27
CA GLU A 81 14.74 -30.52 19.90
C GLU A 81 14.74 -31.48 21.08
N GLU A 82 15.84 -31.58 21.84
CA GLU A 82 15.88 -32.39 23.05
C GLU A 82 14.80 -31.95 24.06
N LEU A 83 14.60 -30.64 24.24
CA LEU A 83 13.51 -30.12 25.06
C LEU A 83 12.13 -30.44 24.49
N ARG A 84 11.97 -30.51 23.16
CA ARG A 84 10.72 -30.91 22.49
C ARG A 84 10.43 -32.40 22.65
N GLU A 85 11.44 -33.25 22.60
CA GLU A 85 11.32 -34.69 22.88
C GLU A 85 10.98 -34.94 24.36
N GLN A 86 11.70 -34.31 25.29
CA GLN A 86 11.50 -34.47 26.73
C GLN A 86 10.20 -33.82 27.24
N HIS A 87 9.75 -32.74 26.60
CA HIS A 87 8.61 -31.93 27.05
C HIS A 87 7.58 -31.66 25.95
N ALA A 88 7.30 -32.66 25.10
CA ALA A 88 6.35 -32.57 23.98
C ALA A 88 5.02 -31.83 24.29
N PRO A 89 4.36 -32.00 25.46
CA PRO A 89 3.13 -31.26 25.79
C PRO A 89 3.28 -29.73 25.87
N LEU A 90 4.50 -29.22 26.08
CA LEU A 90 4.81 -27.79 26.14
C LEU A 90 4.96 -27.14 24.75
N PHE A 91 4.99 -27.94 23.69
CA PHE A 91 5.02 -27.49 22.31
C PHE A 91 3.64 -27.64 21.66
N LEU A 92 3.42 -26.88 20.59
CA LEU A 92 2.29 -27.08 19.69
C LEU A 92 2.57 -28.34 18.84
N PRO A 93 1.54 -29.13 18.49
CA PRO A 93 1.72 -30.17 17.47
C PRO A 93 2.20 -29.53 16.17
N PRO A 94 3.00 -30.23 15.35
CA PRO A 94 3.29 -29.75 14.00
C PRO A 94 1.97 -29.49 13.28
N ALA A 95 1.87 -28.36 12.58
CA ALA A 95 0.69 -28.07 11.77
C ALA A 95 0.48 -29.22 10.78
N PRO A 96 -0.76 -29.70 10.58
CA PRO A 96 -1.01 -30.74 9.60
C PRO A 96 -0.52 -30.24 8.24
N GLU A 97 0.31 -31.06 7.59
CA GLU A 97 0.80 -30.77 6.24
C GLU A 97 -0.42 -30.59 5.33
N PRO A 98 -0.51 -29.48 4.57
CA PRO A 98 -1.72 -29.20 3.81
C PRO A 98 -1.96 -30.32 2.80
N GLU A 99 -3.14 -30.93 2.84
CA GLU A 99 -3.53 -31.94 1.86
C GLU A 99 -3.31 -31.38 0.45
N PRO A 100 -2.71 -32.17 -0.47
CA PRO A 100 -2.36 -31.67 -1.79
C PRO A 100 -3.63 -31.21 -2.50
N GLU A 101 -3.76 -29.90 -2.74
CA GLU A 101 -4.92 -29.34 -3.42
C GLU A 101 -5.10 -30.07 -4.77
N PRO A 102 -6.34 -30.50 -5.12
CA PRO A 102 -6.58 -31.15 -6.39
C PRO A 102 -6.13 -30.22 -7.52
N ALA A 103 -5.32 -30.76 -8.44
CA ALA A 103 -4.62 -29.99 -9.45
C ALA A 103 -5.56 -29.02 -10.19
N ARG A 104 -5.49 -27.73 -9.81
CA ARG A 104 -6.31 -26.68 -10.42
C ARG A 104 -5.81 -26.47 -11.85
N ASP A 105 -6.69 -26.71 -12.82
CA ASP A 105 -6.43 -26.35 -14.22
C ASP A 105 -6.42 -24.82 -14.34
N THR A 106 -5.23 -24.24 -14.21
CA THR A 106 -4.99 -22.80 -14.28
C THR A 106 -5.46 -22.20 -15.60
N ILE A 107 -5.52 -22.99 -16.68
CA ILE A 107 -6.03 -22.56 -17.99
C ILE A 107 -7.55 -22.40 -17.94
N ALA A 108 -8.27 -23.29 -17.24
CA ALA A 108 -9.70 -23.16 -17.02
C ALA A 108 -10.05 -21.95 -16.15
N ASP A 109 -9.29 -21.69 -15.08
CA ASP A 109 -9.50 -20.53 -14.22
C ASP A 109 -9.19 -19.19 -14.91
N VAL A 110 -8.10 -19.11 -15.67
CA VAL A 110 -7.79 -17.91 -16.50
C VAL A 110 -8.87 -17.67 -17.55
N ARG A 111 -9.39 -18.73 -18.20
CA ARG A 111 -10.51 -18.61 -19.15
C ARG A 111 -11.79 -18.10 -18.47
N LYS A 112 -12.08 -18.56 -17.26
CA LYS A 112 -13.24 -18.15 -16.45
C LYS A 112 -13.11 -16.71 -15.94
N ALA A 113 -11.89 -16.28 -15.58
CA ALA A 113 -11.59 -14.89 -15.24
C ALA A 113 -11.73 -13.95 -16.46
N GLY A 114 -11.18 -14.36 -17.61
CA GLY A 114 -11.31 -13.63 -18.88
C GLY A 114 -12.76 -13.44 -19.32
N ALA A 115 -13.60 -14.48 -19.21
CA ALA A 115 -15.04 -14.38 -19.50
C ALA A 115 -15.74 -13.32 -18.65
N ARG A 116 -15.49 -13.29 -17.34
CA ARG A 116 -16.03 -12.27 -16.41
C ARG A 116 -15.54 -10.86 -16.74
N PHE A 117 -14.30 -10.71 -17.20
CA PHE A 117 -13.77 -9.40 -17.62
C PHE A 117 -14.44 -8.89 -18.91
N VAL A 118 -14.63 -9.75 -19.91
CA VAL A 118 -15.37 -9.38 -21.14
C VAL A 118 -16.83 -9.03 -20.81
N GLU A 119 -17.45 -9.76 -19.89
CA GLU A 119 -18.82 -9.48 -19.43
C GLU A 119 -18.92 -8.09 -18.76
N THR A 120 -18.03 -7.75 -17.83
CA THR A 120 -18.04 -6.42 -17.18
C THR A 120 -17.74 -5.27 -18.14
N GLN A 121 -16.79 -5.44 -19.07
CA GLN A 121 -16.54 -4.45 -20.13
C GLN A 121 -17.76 -4.26 -21.04
N SER A 122 -18.45 -5.35 -21.39
CA SER A 122 -19.67 -5.27 -22.22
C SER A 122 -20.84 -4.60 -21.50
N ALA A 123 -20.97 -4.77 -20.17
CA ALA A 123 -21.95 -4.07 -19.36
C ALA A 123 -21.66 -2.57 -19.26
N LEU A 124 -20.39 -2.20 -19.08
CA LEU A 124 -19.94 -0.81 -19.04
C LEU A 124 -20.10 -0.11 -20.40
N ALA A 125 -19.80 -0.79 -21.50
CA ALA A 125 -20.07 -0.26 -22.84
C ALA A 125 -21.56 0.01 -23.08
N ARG A 126 -22.45 -0.91 -22.65
CA ARG A 126 -23.91 -0.72 -22.74
C ARG A 126 -24.41 0.44 -21.89
N SER A 127 -23.89 0.63 -20.67
CA SER A 127 -24.29 1.77 -19.82
C SER A 127 -23.85 3.12 -20.40
N LEU A 128 -22.63 3.19 -20.97
CA LEU A 128 -22.15 4.38 -21.66
C LEU A 128 -23.01 4.72 -22.89
N ALA A 129 -23.37 3.71 -23.71
CA ALA A 129 -24.25 3.89 -24.86
C ALA A 129 -25.64 4.43 -24.47
N ASN A 130 -26.26 3.90 -23.41
CA ASN A 130 -27.54 4.40 -22.90
C ASN A 130 -27.42 5.85 -22.39
N SER A 131 -26.38 6.16 -21.60
CA SER A 131 -26.13 7.53 -21.11
C SER A 131 -25.88 8.55 -22.23
N SER A 132 -25.38 8.09 -23.38
CA SER A 132 -25.19 8.88 -24.59
C SER A 132 -26.53 9.16 -25.29
N ALA A 133 -27.37 8.12 -25.43
CA ALA A 133 -28.71 8.24 -26.02
C ALA A 133 -29.66 9.13 -25.19
N GLU A 134 -29.54 9.14 -23.86
CA GLU A 134 -30.29 10.05 -22.99
C GLU A 134 -29.81 11.50 -23.15
N ARG A 135 -28.50 11.73 -23.15
CA ARG A 135 -27.91 13.07 -23.35
C ARG A 135 -28.23 13.64 -24.73
N SER A 136 -28.23 12.83 -25.79
CA SER A 136 -28.57 13.30 -27.14
C SER A 136 -30.06 13.68 -27.26
N ARG A 137 -30.98 12.93 -26.62
CA ARG A 137 -32.40 13.31 -26.53
C ARG A 137 -32.59 14.61 -25.74
N ALA A 138 -31.91 14.76 -24.60
CA ALA A 138 -31.98 15.99 -23.79
C ALA A 138 -31.48 17.22 -24.58
N LEU A 139 -30.36 17.09 -25.30
CA LEU A 139 -29.83 18.15 -26.16
C LEU A 139 -30.73 18.47 -27.35
N ALA A 140 -31.36 17.46 -27.96
CA ALA A 140 -32.32 17.66 -29.05
C ALA A 140 -33.53 18.48 -28.58
N ASN A 141 -34.09 18.16 -27.40
CA ASN A 141 -35.22 18.89 -26.82
C ASN A 141 -34.85 20.35 -26.49
N ALA A 142 -33.70 20.58 -25.84
CA ALA A 142 -33.21 21.94 -25.55
C ALA A 142 -32.90 22.75 -26.82
N ALA A 143 -32.47 22.10 -27.91
CA ALA A 143 -32.28 22.73 -29.20
C ALA A 143 -33.60 23.14 -29.87
N SER A 144 -34.67 22.33 -29.77
CA SER A 144 -36.00 22.74 -30.25
C SER A 144 -36.54 23.95 -29.50
N GLU A 145 -36.47 23.97 -28.17
CA GLU A 145 -36.94 25.09 -27.34
C GLU A 145 -36.22 26.41 -27.68
N THR A 146 -34.90 26.36 -27.89
CA THR A 146 -34.11 27.54 -28.27
C THR A 146 -34.39 28.01 -29.71
N VAL A 147 -34.66 27.10 -30.65
CA VAL A 147 -35.08 27.46 -32.03
C VAL A 147 -36.48 28.08 -32.06
N GLU A 148 -37.42 27.60 -31.25
CA GLU A 148 -38.76 28.20 -31.10
C GLU A 148 -38.71 29.58 -30.42
N GLY A 149 -37.87 29.71 -29.39
CA GLY A 149 -37.56 31.00 -28.75
C GLY A 149 -36.89 32.00 -29.70
N TRP A 150 -36.13 31.54 -30.70
CA TRP A 150 -35.57 32.42 -31.74
C TRP A 150 -36.62 32.79 -32.81
N ARG A 151 -37.40 31.82 -33.29
CA ARG A 151 -38.47 32.04 -34.28
C ARG A 151 -39.52 33.03 -33.80
N SER A 152 -39.97 32.92 -32.54
CA SER A 152 -40.93 33.85 -31.92
C SER A 152 -40.38 35.29 -31.87
N ARG A 153 -39.14 35.50 -31.41
CA ARG A 153 -38.48 36.82 -31.42
C ARG A 153 -38.33 37.40 -32.84
N LEU A 154 -38.11 36.55 -33.83
CA LEU A 154 -37.94 36.98 -35.23
C LEU A 154 -39.29 37.37 -35.85
N ALA A 155 -40.37 36.66 -35.52
CA ALA A 155 -41.74 37.03 -35.90
C ALA A 155 -42.18 38.36 -35.27
N GLU A 156 -41.87 38.59 -33.98
CA GLU A 156 -42.08 39.89 -33.32
C GLU A 156 -41.32 41.02 -34.01
N ARG A 157 -40.03 40.81 -34.34
CA ARG A 157 -39.22 41.80 -35.08
C ARG A 157 -39.77 42.13 -36.47
N LEU A 158 -40.42 41.16 -37.13
CA LEU A 158 -41.04 41.38 -38.45
C LEU A 158 -42.38 42.13 -38.33
N LYS A 159 -43.19 41.85 -37.29
CA LYS A 159 -44.40 42.64 -36.98
C LYS A 159 -44.10 44.08 -36.58
N ALA A 160 -43.01 44.30 -35.82
CA ALA A 160 -42.60 45.61 -35.34
C ALA A 160 -41.95 46.50 -36.41
N ARG A 161 -41.85 46.07 -37.67
CA ARG A 161 -41.21 46.86 -38.73
C ARG A 161 -42.23 47.88 -39.29
N PRO A 162 -42.04 49.20 -39.07
CA PRO A 162 -43.00 50.20 -39.51
C PRO A 162 -43.09 50.22 -41.05
N ARG A 163 -44.32 50.28 -41.55
CA ARG A 163 -44.63 50.38 -42.98
C ARG A 163 -44.14 51.74 -43.48
N PRO A 164 -43.18 51.82 -44.42
CA PRO A 164 -42.72 53.11 -44.93
C PRO A 164 -43.86 53.82 -45.66
N ALA A 165 -44.00 55.12 -45.40
CA ALA A 165 -44.95 55.96 -46.11
C ALA A 165 -44.57 56.09 -47.59
N PRO A 166 -45.54 56.20 -48.51
CA PRO A 166 -45.25 56.40 -49.93
C PRO A 166 -44.67 57.79 -50.17
N VAL A 167 -43.40 57.85 -50.61
CA VAL A 167 -42.77 59.06 -51.13
C VAL A 167 -42.68 58.91 -52.65
N GLY A 168 -43.03 59.98 -53.36
CA GLY A 168 -43.28 59.95 -54.80
C GLY A 168 -42.03 59.83 -55.68
N THR A 169 -42.22 59.13 -56.79
CA THR A 169 -41.65 59.37 -58.13
C THR A 169 -40.49 60.36 -58.27
N SER A 170 -39.32 59.82 -58.64
CA SER A 170 -38.57 60.33 -59.81
C SER A 170 -37.86 59.16 -60.49
N VAL A 171 -37.92 59.14 -61.82
CA VAL A 171 -37.40 58.07 -62.69
C VAL A 171 -35.96 58.37 -63.09
N ASP A 172 -35.08 57.38 -63.02
CA ASP A 172 -34.00 57.20 -64.00
C ASP A 172 -33.64 55.70 -64.12
N PRO A 173 -33.18 55.21 -65.28
CA PRO A 173 -33.05 53.77 -65.55
C PRO A 173 -31.63 53.21 -65.39
N ALA A 174 -31.55 51.88 -65.43
CA ALA A 174 -30.37 51.04 -65.64
C ALA A 174 -29.37 50.91 -64.47
N GLU A 175 -29.51 49.81 -63.72
CA GLU A 175 -28.50 48.75 -63.67
C GLU A 175 -29.14 47.42 -63.19
N PRO A 176 -28.78 46.24 -63.74
CA PRO A 176 -29.37 44.97 -63.35
C PRO A 176 -28.78 44.47 -62.03
N THR A 177 -29.49 44.68 -60.93
CA THR A 177 -29.09 44.13 -59.63
C THR A 177 -29.10 42.59 -59.65
N PRO A 178 -28.04 41.89 -59.19
CA PRO A 178 -27.98 40.44 -59.23
C PRO A 178 -29.04 39.81 -58.32
N ASN A 179 -29.63 38.72 -58.81
CA ASN A 179 -30.77 38.04 -58.22
C ASN A 179 -30.40 37.52 -56.82
N ALA A 180 -31.33 37.56 -55.87
CA ALA A 180 -31.12 36.99 -54.53
C ALA A 180 -30.72 35.50 -54.59
N ALA A 181 -31.17 34.76 -55.60
CA ALA A 181 -30.75 33.38 -55.87
C ALA A 181 -29.24 33.25 -56.15
N GLU A 182 -28.64 34.18 -56.91
CA GLU A 182 -27.20 34.15 -57.22
C GLU A 182 -26.35 34.44 -55.98
N ARG A 183 -26.77 35.41 -55.15
CA ARG A 183 -26.05 35.73 -53.89
C ARG A 183 -26.06 34.54 -52.91
N VAL A 184 -27.15 33.76 -52.88
CA VAL A 184 -27.25 32.54 -52.07
C VAL A 184 -26.41 31.40 -52.67
N ALA A 185 -26.37 31.26 -53.99
CA ALA A 185 -25.51 30.29 -54.67
C ALA A 185 -24.02 30.59 -54.45
N GLU A 186 -23.61 31.85 -54.58
CA GLU A 186 -22.23 32.31 -54.38
C GLU A 186 -21.79 32.17 -52.91
N ALA A 187 -22.69 32.45 -51.96
CA ALA A 187 -22.45 32.19 -50.54
C ALA A 187 -22.26 30.69 -50.25
N ARG A 188 -23.08 29.82 -50.87
CA ARG A 188 -22.97 28.36 -50.70
C ARG A 188 -21.67 27.81 -51.32
N ALA A 189 -21.25 28.31 -52.48
CA ALA A 189 -20.00 27.95 -53.11
C ALA A 189 -18.78 28.30 -52.23
N ARG A 190 -18.74 29.51 -51.65
CA ARG A 190 -17.66 29.91 -50.72
C ARG A 190 -17.59 29.01 -49.47
N VAL A 191 -18.73 28.52 -48.97
CA VAL A 191 -18.77 27.60 -47.82
C VAL A 191 -18.27 26.20 -48.19
N GLU A 192 -18.70 25.64 -49.33
CA GLU A 192 -18.18 24.34 -49.80
C GLU A 192 -16.67 24.38 -50.07
N GLU A 193 -16.17 25.46 -50.67
CA GLU A 193 -14.76 25.63 -50.96
C GLU A 193 -13.92 25.77 -49.69
N GLY A 194 -14.45 26.43 -48.65
CA GLY A 194 -13.87 26.45 -47.31
C GLY A 194 -13.77 25.05 -46.69
N TRP A 195 -14.82 24.24 -46.78
CA TRP A 195 -14.82 22.87 -46.26
C TRP A 195 -13.84 21.93 -46.99
N ARG A 196 -13.75 22.00 -48.33
CA ARG A 196 -12.76 21.22 -49.10
C ARG A 196 -11.32 21.59 -48.73
N ARG A 197 -11.06 22.86 -48.42
CA ARG A 197 -9.73 23.35 -48.01
C ARG A 197 -9.32 22.85 -46.61
N VAL A 198 -10.29 22.59 -45.73
CA VAL A 198 -10.06 21.96 -44.41
C VAL A 198 -9.90 20.44 -44.54
N ALA A 199 -10.69 19.77 -45.38
CA ALA A 199 -10.63 18.32 -45.56
C ALA A 199 -9.39 17.84 -46.36
N GLY A 200 -8.93 18.62 -47.35
CA GLY A 200 -7.84 18.23 -48.24
C GLY A 200 -6.41 18.33 -47.67
N GLY A 201 -6.24 18.87 -46.45
CA GLY A 201 -4.91 19.18 -45.89
C GLY A 201 -4.23 18.06 -45.10
N ILE A 202 -4.90 16.92 -44.87
CA ILE A 202 -4.44 15.91 -43.90
C ILE A 202 -3.76 14.73 -44.62
N GLN A 203 -2.45 14.85 -44.90
CA GLN A 203 -1.64 13.68 -45.26
C GLN A 203 -1.25 12.88 -44.00
N PRO A 204 -1.66 11.60 -43.88
CA PRO A 204 -1.61 10.86 -42.61
C PRO A 204 -0.21 10.47 -42.12
N ARG A 205 0.85 10.69 -42.90
CA ARG A 205 2.24 10.32 -42.53
C ARG A 205 3.05 11.46 -41.89
N GLN A 206 2.64 12.72 -42.00
CA GLN A 206 3.37 13.87 -41.41
C GLN A 206 2.76 14.39 -40.10
N THR A 207 1.51 14.02 -39.78
CA THR A 207 0.84 14.46 -38.56
C THR A 207 1.27 13.67 -37.32
N ALA A 208 1.64 12.40 -37.46
CA ALA A 208 2.01 11.52 -36.35
C ALA A 208 3.31 11.94 -35.64
N THR A 209 4.30 12.46 -36.36
CA THR A 209 5.56 12.96 -35.77
C THR A 209 5.37 14.29 -35.06
N ARG A 210 4.71 15.26 -35.70
CA ARG A 210 4.46 16.59 -35.10
C ARG A 210 3.60 16.54 -33.83
N LEU A 211 2.68 15.57 -33.73
CA LEU A 211 1.90 15.36 -32.51
C LEU A 211 2.75 14.83 -31.35
N ARG A 212 3.81 14.05 -31.64
CA ARG A 212 4.74 13.55 -30.64
C ARG A 212 5.61 14.68 -30.08
N ASP A 213 6.23 15.46 -30.97
CA ASP A 213 7.07 16.60 -30.58
C ASP A 213 6.29 17.60 -29.70
N LEU A 214 5.05 17.93 -30.09
CA LEU A 214 4.18 18.82 -29.32
C LEU A 214 3.74 18.26 -27.96
N THR A 215 3.69 16.93 -27.78
CA THR A 215 3.39 16.33 -26.46
C THR A 215 4.62 16.24 -25.55
N GLU A 216 5.82 16.05 -26.10
CA GLU A 216 7.06 16.04 -25.32
C GLU A 216 7.40 17.48 -24.86
N ASP A 217 7.23 18.50 -25.72
CA ASP A 217 7.35 19.93 -25.34
C ASP A 217 6.31 20.36 -24.29
N ALA A 218 5.06 19.89 -24.39
CA ALA A 218 4.00 20.24 -23.42
C ALA A 218 4.20 19.60 -22.03
N LEU A 219 4.96 18.50 -21.94
CA LEU A 219 5.34 17.87 -20.67
C LEU A 219 6.60 18.50 -20.07
N ALA A 220 7.53 19.01 -20.90
CA ALA A 220 8.70 19.76 -20.45
C ALA A 220 8.34 21.18 -19.96
N ALA A 221 7.40 21.85 -20.63
CA ALA A 221 6.99 23.23 -20.32
C ALA A 221 5.96 23.31 -19.17
N GLY A 222 6.39 22.94 -17.95
CA GLY A 222 5.55 22.95 -16.74
C GLY A 222 4.97 24.33 -16.38
N SER A 223 3.83 24.71 -16.96
CA SER A 223 3.16 25.99 -16.69
C SER A 223 1.63 25.93 -16.80
N ARG A 224 0.97 26.78 -16.01
CA ARG A 224 -0.47 26.73 -15.69
C ARG A 224 -1.31 27.53 -16.71
N ARG A 225 -1.96 26.90 -17.70
CA ARG A 225 -3.08 27.50 -18.46
C ARG A 225 -4.17 26.49 -18.88
N PRO A 226 -5.40 26.55 -18.34
CA PRO A 226 -6.45 25.55 -18.60
C PRO A 226 -7.17 25.68 -19.96
N VAL A 227 -6.83 26.68 -20.79
CA VAL A 227 -7.59 27.01 -22.00
C VAL A 227 -7.20 26.14 -23.22
N ALA A 228 -6.02 25.52 -23.23
CA ALA A 228 -5.53 24.75 -24.38
C ALA A 228 -6.20 23.38 -24.57
N LEU A 229 -6.69 22.75 -23.48
CA LEU A 229 -7.19 21.36 -23.53
C LEU A 229 -8.57 21.21 -24.21
N MET A 230 -9.38 22.27 -24.27
CA MET A 230 -10.70 22.25 -24.94
C MET A 230 -10.59 22.09 -26.47
N ALA A 231 -9.50 22.56 -27.09
CA ALA A 231 -9.35 22.52 -28.54
C ALA A 231 -8.96 21.14 -29.09
N LEU A 232 -8.22 20.33 -28.31
CA LEU A 232 -7.74 19.01 -28.73
C LEU A 232 -8.84 17.93 -28.70
N GLY A 233 -9.80 18.03 -27.76
CA GLY A 233 -10.88 17.05 -27.63
C GLY A 233 -11.81 16.95 -28.84
N ALA A 234 -12.02 18.05 -29.56
CA ALA A 234 -12.92 18.09 -30.71
C ALA A 234 -12.36 17.40 -31.97
N LEU A 235 -11.04 17.35 -32.14
CA LEU A 235 -10.39 16.76 -33.33
C LEU A 235 -10.15 15.25 -33.20
N ALA A 236 -9.92 14.75 -31.99
CA ALA A 236 -9.72 13.32 -31.75
C ALA A 236 -10.96 12.46 -32.08
N GLY A 237 -12.17 12.99 -31.85
CA GLY A 237 -13.43 12.27 -32.08
C GLY A 237 -13.72 11.97 -33.56
N ALA A 238 -13.28 12.83 -34.49
CA ALA A 238 -13.54 12.65 -35.92
C ALA A 238 -12.63 11.58 -36.57
N GLY A 239 -11.38 11.48 -36.13
CA GLY A 239 -10.42 10.52 -36.69
C GLY A 239 -10.74 9.06 -36.41
N LEU A 240 -11.32 8.77 -35.24
CA LEU A 240 -11.55 7.39 -34.79
C LEU A 240 -12.68 6.67 -35.57
N VAL A 241 -13.66 7.43 -36.07
CA VAL A 241 -14.77 6.88 -36.89
C VAL A 241 -14.30 6.50 -38.30
N ALA A 242 -13.33 7.23 -38.86
CA ALA A 242 -12.75 6.94 -40.18
C ALA A 242 -11.74 5.77 -40.14
N ALA A 243 -11.02 5.60 -39.03
CA ALA A 243 -10.06 4.49 -38.88
C ALA A 243 -10.75 3.11 -38.83
N LEU A 244 -11.91 3.02 -38.16
CA LEU A 244 -12.65 1.75 -37.99
C LEU A 244 -13.36 1.25 -39.27
N SER A 245 -13.43 2.06 -40.33
CA SER A 245 -14.10 1.68 -41.60
C SER A 245 -13.15 1.11 -42.66
N LEU A 246 -11.83 1.06 -42.42
CA LEU A 246 -10.82 0.72 -43.43
C LEU A 246 -9.94 -0.51 -43.11
N SER A 247 -10.00 -1.09 -41.91
CA SER A 247 -9.10 -2.19 -41.49
C SER A 247 -9.63 -3.61 -41.76
N GLY A 248 -10.57 -3.79 -42.70
CA GLY A 248 -11.17 -5.08 -43.03
C GLY A 248 -10.61 -5.71 -44.30
N ARG A 249 -9.36 -6.21 -44.30
CA ARG A 249 -8.88 -7.24 -45.26
C ARG A 249 -7.52 -7.90 -44.91
N GLU A 250 -7.54 -9.24 -44.97
CA GLU A 250 -6.52 -10.28 -45.30
C GLU A 250 -5.03 -9.85 -45.37
N THR A 251 -4.05 -10.60 -44.82
CA THR A 251 -3.54 -11.89 -45.35
C THR A 251 -2.88 -12.84 -44.33
N GLU A 252 -2.68 -14.10 -44.75
CA GLU A 252 -2.06 -15.23 -44.04
C GLU A 252 -0.53 -15.37 -44.25
N ASP A 253 0.08 -16.36 -43.54
CA ASP A 253 1.34 -17.08 -43.82
C ASP A 253 2.66 -16.27 -43.68
N THR A 254 3.79 -16.72 -43.10
CA THR A 254 4.48 -18.04 -43.05
C THR A 254 5.37 -18.10 -41.79
N GLY A 255 5.98 -19.26 -41.44
CA GLY A 255 6.60 -19.44 -40.11
C GLY A 255 8.04 -19.97 -40.00
N ARG A 256 8.46 -20.09 -38.73
CA ARG A 256 9.54 -20.95 -38.17
C ARG A 256 11.02 -20.52 -38.41
N PRO A 257 12.02 -21.11 -37.70
CA PRO A 257 12.58 -20.46 -36.51
C PRO A 257 14.13 -20.31 -36.53
N ALA A 258 14.69 -19.66 -35.51
CA ALA A 258 16.11 -19.75 -35.17
C ALA A 258 16.32 -20.10 -33.70
N GLN A 259 17.19 -21.07 -33.43
CA GLN A 259 17.63 -21.47 -32.09
C GLN A 259 18.68 -20.48 -31.55
N GLN A 260 18.78 -20.34 -30.23
CA GLN A 260 20.01 -19.85 -29.59
C GLN A 260 20.58 -20.90 -28.65
N THR A 261 21.90 -21.00 -28.69
CA THR A 261 22.70 -22.12 -28.19
C THR A 261 23.10 -21.91 -26.74
N ALA A 262 23.23 -22.99 -25.99
CA ALA A 262 23.94 -22.99 -24.71
C ALA A 262 25.45 -23.02 -24.95
N GLU A 263 26.23 -22.35 -24.09
CA GLU A 263 27.69 -22.48 -24.05
C GLU A 263 28.17 -22.60 -22.59
N THR A 264 29.19 -23.44 -22.39
CA THR A 264 29.62 -24.00 -21.10
C THR A 264 31.15 -24.08 -21.06
N GLN A 265 31.74 -24.09 -19.85
CA GLN A 265 33.14 -24.46 -19.48
C GLN A 265 34.11 -23.29 -19.15
N PRO A 266 35.25 -23.53 -18.44
CA PRO A 266 35.60 -24.65 -17.53
C PRO A 266 36.20 -24.20 -16.16
N GLN A 267 36.56 -25.19 -15.34
CA GLN A 267 37.31 -25.11 -14.08
C GLN A 267 38.84 -24.99 -14.27
N GLN A 268 39.58 -24.52 -13.26
CA GLN A 268 40.98 -24.90 -12.91
C GLN A 268 41.26 -24.53 -11.43
N THR A 269 41.48 -25.46 -10.49
CA THR A 269 42.74 -26.18 -10.10
C THR A 269 43.64 -25.41 -9.10
N ALA A 270 44.09 -26.10 -8.04
CA ALA A 270 45.03 -25.67 -6.97
C ALA A 270 46.14 -26.75 -6.79
N PRO A 271 47.00 -26.81 -5.74
CA PRO A 271 47.55 -25.83 -4.77
C PRO A 271 49.10 -25.71 -5.04
N PRO A 272 50.10 -25.85 -4.12
CA PRO A 272 50.28 -25.52 -2.67
C PRO A 272 51.55 -24.69 -2.35
N ASP A 273 51.77 -24.28 -1.08
CA ASP A 273 52.86 -24.74 -0.19
C ASP A 273 52.90 -23.99 1.17
N SER A 274 53.63 -24.53 2.17
CA SER A 274 53.70 -24.04 3.58
C SER A 274 55.17 -23.90 4.08
N PRO A 275 55.46 -23.80 5.40
CA PRO A 275 55.61 -22.59 6.23
C PRO A 275 57.14 -22.34 6.59
N PRO A 276 57.60 -21.61 7.66
CA PRO A 276 57.35 -21.90 9.10
C PRO A 276 57.36 -20.71 10.12
N ALA A 277 56.80 -21.02 11.31
CA ALA A 277 57.15 -20.61 12.68
C ALA A 277 57.85 -19.26 13.04
N SER A 278 57.28 -18.56 14.03
CA SER A 278 57.95 -18.10 15.26
C SER A 278 56.92 -17.72 16.33
N GLY A 279 57.27 -17.79 17.62
CA GLY A 279 56.36 -17.47 18.74
C GLY A 279 57.05 -16.74 19.89
N ARG A 280 56.43 -16.81 21.08
CA ARG A 280 56.93 -16.42 22.42
C ARG A 280 56.62 -14.99 22.92
N ALA A 281 55.72 -14.92 23.91
CA ALA A 281 55.68 -14.09 25.14
C ALA A 281 54.22 -14.15 25.66
N SER A 282 53.85 -14.68 26.83
CA SER A 282 54.39 -14.57 28.21
C SER A 282 54.37 -13.14 28.75
N GLY A 283 53.39 -12.87 29.61
CA GLY A 283 53.25 -11.67 30.44
C GLY A 283 52.25 -11.99 31.55
N GLU A 284 52.74 -12.16 32.78
CA GLU A 284 52.03 -12.76 33.90
C GLU A 284 51.98 -11.77 35.09
N ASP A 285 50.80 -11.68 35.70
CA ASP A 285 50.49 -11.30 37.08
C ASP A 285 50.64 -9.86 37.67
N ALA A 286 49.93 -9.74 38.80
CA ALA A 286 50.12 -8.84 39.95
C ALA A 286 49.60 -7.39 39.92
N ALA A 287 48.37 -7.22 40.44
CA ALA A 287 48.07 -6.27 41.52
C ALA A 287 48.40 -6.94 42.90
N PRO A 288 48.24 -6.33 44.10
CA PRO A 288 47.72 -5.00 44.43
C PRO A 288 48.58 -4.20 45.46
N ASP A 289 48.10 -3.03 45.90
CA ASP A 289 48.39 -2.55 47.27
C ASP A 289 47.22 -1.71 47.85
N ALA A 290 47.20 -1.63 49.19
CA ALA A 290 46.26 -1.03 50.14
C ALA A 290 46.47 0.52 50.28
N SER A 291 45.81 1.33 51.11
CA SER A 291 44.50 1.39 51.83
C SER A 291 44.37 2.80 52.45
N ALA A 292 43.14 3.28 52.75
CA ALA A 292 42.71 4.39 53.66
C ALA A 292 41.53 5.17 53.00
N GLU A 293 40.33 5.41 53.58
CA GLU A 293 39.92 5.79 54.96
C GLU A 293 40.34 7.25 55.27
N MET A 294 39.49 8.28 55.48
CA MET A 294 38.04 8.42 55.77
C MET A 294 37.51 9.83 55.29
N PRO A 295 36.22 10.24 55.51
CA PRO A 295 35.52 11.36 54.81
C PRO A 295 35.35 12.62 55.71
N PRO A 296 34.40 13.57 55.46
CA PRO A 296 33.64 13.94 54.25
C PRO A 296 33.85 15.41 53.81
N ALA A 297 33.47 15.73 52.56
CA ALA A 297 33.19 17.10 52.15
C ALA A 297 31.82 17.14 51.46
N GLU A 298 30.96 18.07 51.88
CA GLU A 298 29.71 18.38 51.18
C GLU A 298 30.04 18.95 49.79
N THR A 299 29.76 18.16 48.76
CA THR A 299 29.75 18.63 47.37
C THR A 299 28.35 18.45 46.84
N GLU A 300 27.79 19.53 46.27
CA GLU A 300 26.46 19.55 45.69
C GLU A 300 26.24 18.35 44.75
N ARG A 301 25.17 17.59 45.01
CA ARG A 301 24.75 16.46 44.18
C ARG A 301 24.48 16.96 42.76
N PRO A 302 25.28 16.58 41.74
CA PRO A 302 24.89 16.79 40.35
C PRO A 302 23.58 16.02 40.10
N PRO A 303 22.63 16.55 39.30
CA PRO A 303 21.38 15.86 39.06
C PRO A 303 21.64 14.46 38.51
N GLU A 304 21.17 13.47 39.26
CA GLU A 304 21.26 12.05 38.94
C GLU A 304 20.67 11.82 37.53
N PRO A 305 21.39 11.15 36.61
CA PRO A 305 20.90 10.95 35.25
C PRO A 305 19.67 10.03 35.29
N GLU A 306 18.49 10.64 35.21
CA GLU A 306 17.22 9.92 35.23
C GLU A 306 17.23 8.81 34.18
N ALA A 307 16.88 7.59 34.62
CA ALA A 307 16.62 6.47 33.73
C ALA A 307 15.68 6.93 32.60
N PRO A 308 15.92 6.51 31.33
CA PRO A 308 15.25 7.09 30.17
C PRO A 308 13.73 6.98 30.31
N ARG A 309 13.09 8.14 30.56
CA ARG A 309 11.64 8.27 30.77
C ARG A 309 10.91 7.74 29.53
N LYS A 310 10.43 6.49 29.59
CA LYS A 310 9.67 5.84 28.51
C LYS A 310 8.37 6.61 28.25
N GLY A 311 8.43 7.53 27.29
CA GLY A 311 7.28 8.27 26.75
C GLY A 311 6.53 9.11 27.78
N ALA A 312 6.97 10.36 28.00
CA ALA A 312 6.32 11.35 28.89
C ALA A 312 4.87 11.74 28.50
N ASN A 313 4.29 11.08 27.48
CA ASN A 313 2.93 11.27 26.98
C ASN A 313 2.11 9.96 26.94
N ALA A 314 2.64 8.84 27.47
CA ALA A 314 1.91 7.59 27.58
C ALA A 314 0.82 7.68 28.66
N VAL A 315 -0.42 7.35 28.31
CA VAL A 315 -1.59 7.42 29.19
C VAL A 315 -2.03 6.01 29.53
N VAL A 316 -2.09 5.69 30.82
CA VAL A 316 -2.54 4.38 31.32
C VAL A 316 -3.76 4.58 32.22
N GLY A 317 -4.80 3.78 32.03
CA GLY A 317 -5.98 3.82 32.89
C GLY A 317 -7.13 2.97 32.38
N VAL A 318 -8.25 2.98 33.11
CA VAL A 318 -9.50 2.39 32.63
C VAL A 318 -10.10 3.33 31.59
N PRO A 319 -10.45 2.86 30.38
CA PRO A 319 -11.07 3.68 29.35
C PRO A 319 -12.58 3.82 29.59
N GLU A 320 -13.07 5.04 29.42
CA GLU A 320 -14.47 5.34 29.15
C GLU A 320 -14.64 5.50 27.63
N VAL A 321 -15.54 4.74 27.03
CA VAL A 321 -15.76 4.78 25.57
C VAL A 321 -16.71 5.94 25.26
N ILE A 322 -16.27 6.90 24.43
CA ILE A 322 -17.12 7.96 23.91
C ILE A 322 -17.73 7.48 22.58
N ASP A 323 -16.88 6.95 21.70
CA ASP A 323 -17.26 6.31 20.46
C ASP A 323 -16.21 5.24 20.07
N THR A 324 -16.35 4.59 18.91
CA THR A 324 -15.44 3.51 18.49
C THR A 324 -14.04 3.97 18.07
N ALA A 325 -13.83 5.25 17.76
CA ALA A 325 -12.53 5.85 17.48
C ALA A 325 -12.03 6.77 18.62
N THR A 326 -12.88 7.14 19.58
CA THR A 326 -12.54 8.08 20.67
C THR A 326 -12.80 7.48 22.05
N LEU A 327 -11.74 7.44 22.87
CA LEU A 327 -11.78 6.98 24.26
C LEU A 327 -11.41 8.13 25.21
N ARG A 328 -11.82 8.03 26.47
CA ARG A 328 -11.33 8.88 27.56
C ARG A 328 -10.59 8.01 28.57
N VAL A 329 -9.27 8.22 28.70
CA VAL A 329 -8.37 7.43 29.54
C VAL A 329 -7.67 8.37 30.51
N GLY A 330 -7.77 8.11 31.82
CA GLY A 330 -7.16 8.97 32.84
C GLY A 330 -7.65 10.44 32.79
N GLY A 331 -8.89 10.67 32.36
CA GLY A 331 -9.46 12.01 32.16
C GLY A 331 -9.07 12.69 30.83
N LYS A 332 -8.09 12.17 30.08
CA LYS A 332 -7.69 12.69 28.77
C LYS A 332 -8.52 12.03 27.66
N VAL A 333 -9.06 12.83 26.73
CA VAL A 333 -9.66 12.32 25.50
C VAL A 333 -8.53 11.92 24.53
N VAL A 334 -8.57 10.69 24.04
CA VAL A 334 -7.61 10.11 23.08
C VAL A 334 -8.36 9.57 21.87
N ARG A 335 -7.86 9.89 20.68
CA ARG A 335 -8.33 9.31 19.41
C ARG A 335 -7.46 8.12 19.06
N LEU A 336 -8.06 7.00 18.67
CA LEU A 336 -7.37 5.81 18.19
C LEU A 336 -6.71 6.06 16.83
N PHE A 337 -5.43 5.69 16.72
CA PHE A 337 -4.66 5.81 15.48
C PHE A 337 -5.19 4.86 14.41
N GLY A 338 -5.30 5.35 13.18
CA GLY A 338 -5.75 4.51 12.06
C GLY A 338 -7.26 4.29 11.98
N VAL A 339 -8.06 4.71 12.98
CA VAL A 339 -9.52 4.50 13.00
C VAL A 339 -10.28 5.79 12.69
N GLU A 340 -11.22 5.70 11.75
CA GLU A 340 -12.24 6.71 11.48
C GLU A 340 -13.61 6.24 12.03
N TRP A 341 -14.25 7.12 12.80
CA TRP A 341 -15.59 6.87 13.33
C TRP A 341 -16.63 6.92 12.23
N VAL A 342 -17.56 5.96 12.26
CA VAL A 342 -18.69 5.89 11.32
C VAL A 342 -19.99 5.71 12.10
N ARG A 343 -21.06 6.41 11.69
CA ARG A 343 -22.39 6.26 12.27
C ARG A 343 -22.87 4.81 12.13
N GLY A 344 -23.10 4.15 13.27
CA GLY A 344 -23.39 2.72 13.36
C GLY A 344 -22.27 1.88 14.01
N GLY A 345 -21.11 2.47 14.29
CA GLY A 345 -20.05 1.85 15.07
C GLY A 345 -20.55 1.43 16.46
N GLN A 346 -20.30 0.17 16.83
CA GLN A 346 -20.89 -0.47 18.00
C GLN A 346 -20.13 -0.13 19.31
N ALA A 347 -20.21 1.14 19.76
CA ALA A 347 -19.50 1.63 20.95
C ALA A 347 -19.85 0.87 22.24
N ASP A 348 -21.07 0.37 22.38
CA ASP A 348 -21.50 -0.49 23.49
C ASP A 348 -20.78 -1.85 23.49
N GLU A 349 -20.46 -2.40 22.31
CA GLU A 349 -19.72 -3.66 22.19
C GLU A 349 -18.24 -3.46 22.53
N LEU A 350 -17.64 -2.34 22.12
CA LEU A 350 -16.30 -1.95 22.57
C LEU A 350 -16.25 -1.77 24.10
N SER A 351 -17.27 -1.15 24.69
CA SER A 351 -17.41 -1.02 26.14
C SER A 351 -17.52 -2.38 26.85
N LYS A 352 -18.33 -3.30 26.31
CA LYS A 352 -18.48 -4.70 26.79
C LYS A 352 -17.22 -5.54 26.58
N TYR A 353 -16.42 -5.24 25.56
CA TYR A 353 -15.10 -5.86 25.38
C TYR A 353 -14.15 -5.34 26.45
N LEU A 354 -14.03 -4.02 26.61
CA LEU A 354 -13.08 -3.40 27.54
C LEU A 354 -13.35 -3.78 28.99
N ARG A 355 -14.61 -3.89 29.45
CA ARG A 355 -14.97 -4.53 30.75
C ARG A 355 -14.27 -3.95 31.99
N LYS A 356 -13.88 -2.67 31.93
CA LYS A 356 -13.03 -1.96 32.93
C LYS A 356 -11.56 -2.45 33.02
N ARG A 357 -11.06 -3.20 32.03
CA ARG A 357 -9.63 -3.49 31.88
C ARG A 357 -8.85 -2.19 31.66
N SER A 358 -7.61 -2.15 32.14
CA SER A 358 -6.70 -1.04 31.88
C SER A 358 -6.19 -1.07 30.44
N VAL A 359 -6.05 0.10 29.83
CA VAL A 359 -5.46 0.29 28.51
C VAL A 359 -4.23 1.19 28.61
N THR A 360 -3.24 0.94 27.74
CA THR A 360 -2.02 1.74 27.64
C THR A 360 -1.98 2.41 26.28
N CYS A 361 -2.18 3.72 26.26
CA CYS A 361 -2.18 4.55 25.06
C CYS A 361 -0.85 5.30 24.90
N GLN A 362 -0.19 5.12 23.77
CA GLN A 362 1.03 5.83 23.39
C GLN A 362 0.76 6.72 22.17
N PRO A 363 1.34 7.93 22.07
CA PRO A 363 1.16 8.77 20.90
C PRO A 363 1.75 8.09 19.65
N ALA A 364 1.00 8.09 18.54
CA ALA A 364 1.47 7.53 17.29
C ALA A 364 2.55 8.44 16.65
N PRO A 365 3.67 7.91 16.13
CA PRO A 365 4.68 8.72 15.47
C PRO A 365 4.10 9.49 14.28
N GLY A 366 4.23 10.82 14.30
CA GLY A 366 3.77 11.68 13.21
C GLY A 366 2.26 11.97 13.15
N SER A 367 1.47 11.49 14.12
CA SER A 367 0.03 11.79 14.22
C SER A 367 -0.36 12.41 15.57
N SER A 368 -1.56 12.97 15.63
CA SER A 368 -2.21 13.42 16.88
C SER A 368 -3.00 12.31 17.58
N ALA A 369 -3.15 11.15 16.92
CA ALA A 369 -3.82 9.98 17.47
C ALA A 369 -2.88 9.09 18.30
N TYR A 370 -3.46 8.12 18.99
CA TYR A 370 -2.80 7.25 19.96
C TYR A 370 -2.98 5.78 19.58
N ILE A 371 -1.90 5.01 19.67
CA ILE A 371 -1.94 3.55 19.62
C ILE A 371 -2.27 3.09 21.04
N CYS A 372 -3.46 2.52 21.24
CA CYS A 372 -3.93 2.08 22.55
C CYS A 372 -3.97 0.56 22.62
N THR A 373 -3.27 -0.01 23.59
CA THR A 373 -3.20 -1.47 23.77
C THR A 373 -3.98 -1.93 24.99
N VAL A 374 -4.63 -3.09 24.88
CA VAL A 374 -5.25 -3.83 25.99
C VAL A 374 -4.65 -5.24 26.03
N GLU A 375 -4.08 -5.64 27.16
CA GLU A 375 -3.47 -6.97 27.34
C GLU A 375 -2.46 -7.36 26.22
N GLY A 376 -1.79 -6.37 25.63
CA GLY A 376 -0.82 -6.55 24.54
C GLY A 376 -1.41 -6.55 23.13
N ARG A 377 -2.73 -6.38 22.95
CA ARG A 377 -3.40 -6.25 21.64
C ARG A 377 -3.73 -4.80 21.32
N ASP A 378 -3.60 -4.39 20.05
CA ASP A 378 -4.01 -3.06 19.61
C ASP A 378 -5.56 -2.94 19.57
N LEU A 379 -6.10 -1.88 20.16
CA LEU A 379 -7.52 -1.58 20.12
C LEU A 379 -7.97 -1.12 18.73
N SER A 380 -7.11 -0.47 17.96
CA SER A 380 -7.44 -0.05 16.59
C SER A 380 -7.74 -1.27 15.72
N GLU A 381 -6.89 -2.30 15.81
CA GLU A 381 -7.08 -3.59 15.12
C GLU A 381 -8.39 -4.26 15.55
N VAL A 382 -8.63 -4.37 16.87
CA VAL A 382 -9.86 -4.97 17.41
C VAL A 382 -11.12 -4.23 16.95
N VAL A 383 -11.11 -2.90 16.91
CA VAL A 383 -12.26 -2.10 16.44
C VAL A 383 -12.51 -2.32 14.96
N LEU A 384 -11.48 -2.29 14.11
CA LEU A 384 -11.65 -2.47 12.67
C LEU A 384 -12.07 -3.89 12.31
N PHE A 385 -11.45 -4.91 12.92
CA PHE A 385 -11.75 -6.33 12.72
C PHE A 385 -13.20 -6.70 13.02
N ASN A 386 -13.83 -6.04 14.01
CA ASN A 386 -15.24 -6.25 14.35
C ASN A 386 -16.20 -5.34 13.55
N GLY A 387 -15.70 -4.54 12.61
CA GLY A 387 -16.49 -3.59 11.83
C GLY A 387 -16.99 -2.38 12.63
N GLY A 388 -16.27 -1.98 13.68
CA GLY A 388 -16.64 -0.83 14.53
C GLY A 388 -16.35 0.55 13.92
N GLY A 389 -15.61 0.62 12.81
CA GLY A 389 -15.25 1.86 12.12
C GLY A 389 -14.67 1.57 10.72
N ARG A 390 -13.99 2.56 10.14
CA ARG A 390 -13.19 2.44 8.91
C ARG A 390 -11.71 2.70 9.18
N ALA A 391 -10.84 2.10 8.39
CA ALA A 391 -9.44 2.45 8.35
C ALA A 391 -9.30 3.86 7.73
N SER A 392 -8.71 4.77 8.50
CA SER A 392 -8.39 6.12 8.04
C SER A 392 -7.14 6.11 7.13
N SER A 393 -6.85 7.23 6.47
CA SER A 393 -5.66 7.36 5.60
C SER A 393 -4.30 7.21 6.30
N GLU A 394 -4.27 7.25 7.65
CA GLU A 394 -3.06 7.00 8.45
C GLU A 394 -2.93 5.55 8.93
N ALA A 395 -3.89 4.67 8.61
CA ALA A 395 -3.88 3.27 9.05
C ALA A 395 -2.66 2.48 8.51
N THR A 396 -2.12 1.58 9.33
CA THR A 396 -1.11 0.62 8.88
C THR A 396 -1.74 -0.44 7.93
N PRO A 397 -0.93 -1.17 7.13
CA PRO A 397 -1.44 -2.26 6.30
C PRO A 397 -2.24 -3.30 7.08
N ASP A 398 -1.86 -3.61 8.32
CA ASP A 398 -2.55 -4.58 9.18
C ASP A 398 -3.94 -4.08 9.60
N LEU A 399 -4.07 -2.78 9.88
CA LEU A 399 -5.36 -2.14 10.19
C LEU A 399 -6.28 -2.10 8.96
N ALA A 400 -5.73 -1.91 7.75
CA ALA A 400 -6.49 -2.02 6.51
C ALA A 400 -6.98 -3.46 6.26
N ALA A 401 -6.12 -4.46 6.48
CA ALA A 401 -6.50 -5.87 6.39
C ALA A 401 -7.59 -6.26 7.39
N ALA A 402 -7.57 -5.67 8.60
CA ALA A 402 -8.63 -5.85 9.60
C ALA A 402 -9.98 -5.26 9.13
N GLU A 403 -10.00 -4.11 8.44
CA GLU A 403 -11.24 -3.60 7.83
C GLU A 403 -11.72 -4.51 6.70
N ASP A 404 -10.82 -4.97 5.81
CA ASP A 404 -11.17 -5.83 4.68
C ASP A 404 -11.75 -7.19 5.14
N HIS A 405 -11.25 -7.74 6.25
CA HIS A 405 -11.87 -8.88 6.93
C HIS A 405 -13.30 -8.57 7.38
N ALA A 406 -13.50 -7.48 8.13
CA ALA A 406 -14.82 -7.07 8.61
C ALA A 406 -15.81 -6.77 7.48
N ARG A 407 -15.32 -6.27 6.33
CA ARG A 407 -16.13 -6.03 5.13
C ARG A 407 -16.54 -7.34 4.45
N THR A 408 -15.64 -8.32 4.40
CA THR A 408 -15.88 -9.65 3.81
C THR A 408 -16.89 -10.44 4.63
N GLU A 409 -16.70 -10.49 5.96
CA GLU A 409 -17.59 -11.15 6.93
C GLU A 409 -18.86 -10.34 7.27
N ARG A 410 -19.04 -9.16 6.65
CA ARG A 410 -20.15 -8.23 6.87
C ARG A 410 -20.39 -7.91 8.35
N LEU A 411 -19.34 -7.61 9.10
CA LEU A 411 -19.39 -7.30 10.53
C LEU A 411 -19.70 -5.82 10.80
N GLY A 412 -20.18 -5.51 12.00
CA GLY A 412 -20.48 -4.14 12.44
C GLY A 412 -21.23 -3.27 11.43
N VAL A 413 -20.59 -2.17 10.98
CA VAL A 413 -21.15 -1.22 10.01
C VAL A 413 -21.37 -1.80 8.60
N TRP A 414 -20.81 -2.98 8.32
CA TRP A 414 -20.85 -3.66 7.02
C TRP A 414 -22.00 -4.67 6.86
N LYS A 415 -22.88 -4.81 7.88
CA LYS A 415 -24.04 -5.75 7.94
C LYS A 415 -25.17 -5.48 6.92
N ARG A 416 -24.89 -4.88 5.76
CA ARG A 416 -25.90 -4.50 4.74
C ARG A 416 -25.93 -5.43 3.53
#